data_AF-A0A9E2ZNW1-F1
#
_entry.id   AF-A0A9E2ZNW1-F1
#
_cell.length_a   1.000
_cell.length_b   1.000
_cell.length_c   1.000
_cell.angle_alpha   90.00
_cell.angle_beta   90.00
_cell.angle_gamma   90.00
#
_symmetry.space_group_name_H-M   'P 1'
#
loop_
_entity.id
_entity.type
_entity.pdbx_description
1 polymer ?
#
loop_
_entity_poly.entity_id
_entity_poly.type
_entity_poly.pdbx_seq_one_letter_code
_entity_poly.pdbx_strand_id
1 'polypeptide(L)'
;MRPEPEQHRAYRTWADAAAAALQRWYRPRTGLWKTTGWWNCANALTTVIQHSQRTSEPRYTYVIETTFRAAQRVNPGFSNQYYDDDGWWALAWIAAFDLTGEAKYLNAARALFAGMAAGWDDVCGGGLWWTRRRTYKNAIPNELFLLLAGRLHQRTADDGTGYLDWALREWHWFRASGLIGPAGLVNDGLTTDCANNGRTAWTYNQGVLIGGLAVLAEITGDGDLVAQAEAIAAAALRGLTVPPGILAEPEERRAIGRRDDMAQFKGIFVRNLYELYLRSPRAEYRDFILGNATSLWHHSRNRRDQVGLAWTGPFDRADAARQGSALDALNAAVGVTGAGPTSRQCRTGE
;
A
#
# COMPACT_ATOMS: atom_id res chain seq x y z
N MET A 1 10.53 15.03 29.48
CA MET A 1 10.52 14.26 28.21
C MET A 1 11.37 13.02 28.41
N ARG A 2 10.80 11.80 28.33
CA ARG A 2 11.65 10.59 28.33
C ARG A 2 12.43 10.57 27.01
N PRO A 3 13.74 10.26 27.01
CA PRO A 3 14.50 10.14 25.78
C PRO A 3 13.88 9.04 24.91
N GLU A 4 13.85 9.31 23.61
CA GLU A 4 13.39 8.37 22.59
C GLU A 4 14.15 7.03 22.71
N PRO A 5 13.51 5.86 22.51
CA PRO A 5 14.25 4.60 22.46
C PRO A 5 15.34 4.65 21.36
N GLU A 6 16.53 4.14 21.64
CA GLU A 6 17.67 4.17 20.69
C GLU A 6 17.33 3.50 19.35
N GLN A 7 16.59 2.39 19.41
CA GLN A 7 16.09 1.69 18.24
C GLN A 7 15.15 2.55 17.39
N HIS A 8 14.28 3.36 18.01
CA HIS A 8 13.38 4.26 17.26
C HIS A 8 14.16 5.35 16.53
N ARG A 9 15.16 5.97 17.19
CA ARG A 9 16.06 6.94 16.56
C ARG A 9 16.80 6.38 15.36
N ALA A 10 17.24 5.12 15.43
CA ALA A 10 17.93 4.45 14.32
C ALA A 10 17.02 4.32 13.10
N TYR A 11 15.81 3.78 13.27
CA TYR A 11 14.85 3.63 12.16
C TYR A 11 14.41 4.97 11.57
N ARG A 12 14.25 6.01 12.41
CA ARG A 12 13.94 7.36 11.92
C ARG A 12 15.07 7.88 11.02
N THR A 13 16.31 7.77 11.47
CA THR A 13 17.49 8.17 10.69
C THR A 13 17.55 7.42 9.35
N TRP A 14 17.24 6.13 9.35
CA TRP A 14 17.23 5.30 8.14
C TRP A 14 16.11 5.71 7.18
N ALA A 15 14.91 5.98 7.71
CA ALA A 15 13.77 6.48 6.93
C ALA A 15 14.08 7.86 6.30
N ASP A 16 14.67 8.79 7.05
CA ASP A 16 15.05 10.13 6.55
C ASP A 16 16.05 10.02 5.38
N ALA A 17 17.06 9.17 5.52
CA ALA A 17 18.05 8.91 4.48
C ALA A 17 17.43 8.22 3.25
N ALA A 18 16.54 7.25 3.46
CA ALA A 18 15.84 6.58 2.37
C ALA A 18 14.88 7.53 1.63
N ALA A 19 14.20 8.44 2.33
CA ALA A 19 13.37 9.49 1.76
C ALA A 19 14.22 10.48 0.94
N ALA A 20 15.34 10.96 1.48
CA ALA A 20 16.28 11.79 0.74
C ALA A 20 16.79 11.09 -0.54
N ALA A 21 17.07 9.78 -0.45
CA ALA A 21 17.46 9.00 -1.60
C ALA A 21 16.36 8.90 -2.67
N LEU A 22 15.11 8.63 -2.28
CA LEU A 22 13.96 8.55 -3.18
C LEU A 22 13.74 9.86 -3.95
N GLN A 23 13.93 10.99 -3.28
CA GLN A 23 13.72 12.31 -3.87
C GLN A 23 14.69 12.65 -5.00
N ARG A 24 15.83 11.95 -5.11
CA ARG A 24 16.76 12.13 -6.24
C ARG A 24 16.18 11.67 -7.59
N TRP A 25 15.13 10.84 -7.58
CA TRP A 25 14.41 10.47 -8.80
C TRP A 25 13.21 11.39 -9.10
N TYR A 26 12.79 12.24 -8.16
CA TYR A 26 11.66 13.13 -8.35
C TYR A 26 11.94 14.17 -9.45
N ARG A 27 10.93 14.48 -10.27
CA ARG A 27 11.01 15.49 -11.32
C ARG A 27 9.88 16.48 -11.17
N PRO A 28 10.15 17.67 -10.60
CA PRO A 28 9.14 18.71 -10.42
C PRO A 28 8.40 19.09 -11.71
N ARG A 29 9.08 19.07 -12.87
CA ARG A 29 8.48 19.40 -14.17
C ARG A 29 7.30 18.50 -14.52
N THR A 30 7.37 17.21 -14.20
CA THR A 30 6.30 16.23 -14.47
C THR A 30 5.48 15.92 -13.22
N GLY A 31 6.00 16.25 -12.03
CA GLY A 31 5.39 15.83 -10.76
C GLY A 31 5.53 14.34 -10.48
N LEU A 32 6.48 13.65 -11.12
CA LEU A 32 6.59 12.20 -11.08
C LEU A 32 8.02 11.77 -10.75
N TRP A 33 8.17 10.54 -10.24
CA TRP A 33 9.47 9.91 -10.05
C TRP A 33 9.92 9.29 -11.36
N LYS A 34 11.18 9.52 -11.75
CA LYS A 34 11.78 8.82 -12.90
C LYS A 34 11.92 7.35 -12.56
N THR A 35 12.05 6.54 -13.61
CA THR A 35 12.40 5.11 -13.56
C THR A 35 11.30 4.18 -13.08
N THR A 36 10.10 4.72 -12.90
CA THR A 36 8.87 4.06 -12.45
C THR A 36 7.75 4.26 -13.47
N GLY A 37 6.75 3.38 -13.46
CA GLY A 37 5.49 3.56 -14.17
C GLY A 37 4.58 4.59 -13.50
N TRP A 38 3.39 4.77 -14.08
CA TRP A 38 2.38 5.73 -13.62
C TRP A 38 1.91 5.43 -12.18
N TRP A 39 1.43 4.20 -11.92
CA TRP A 39 0.93 3.79 -10.62
C TRP A 39 2.02 3.67 -9.55
N ASN A 40 3.25 3.32 -9.94
CA ASN A 40 4.38 3.33 -9.02
C ASN A 40 4.67 4.75 -8.50
N CYS A 41 4.42 5.80 -9.29
CA CYS A 41 4.58 7.18 -8.83
C CYS A 41 3.55 7.55 -7.76
N ALA A 42 2.33 7.03 -7.84
CA ALA A 42 1.33 7.18 -6.77
C ALA A 42 1.85 6.57 -5.46
N ASN A 43 2.44 5.37 -5.54
CA ASN A 43 3.06 4.71 -4.39
C ASN A 43 4.29 5.46 -3.83
N ALA A 44 5.14 6.01 -4.71
CA ALA A 44 6.25 6.86 -4.31
C ALA A 44 5.75 8.11 -3.57
N LEU A 45 4.65 8.73 -4.04
CA LEU A 45 4.00 9.83 -3.36
C LEU A 45 3.43 9.40 -2.00
N THR A 46 2.70 8.29 -1.94
CA THR A 46 2.14 7.74 -0.70
C THR A 46 3.24 7.55 0.35
N THR A 47 4.37 6.93 0.00
CA THR A 47 5.44 6.65 0.96
C THR A 47 6.12 7.92 1.48
N VAL A 48 6.21 8.98 0.67
CA VAL A 48 6.76 10.28 1.08
C VAL A 48 5.81 11.01 2.04
N ILE A 49 4.51 10.98 1.75
CA ILE A 49 3.48 11.54 2.65
C ILE A 49 3.52 10.80 4.00
N GLN A 50 3.55 9.48 3.93
CA GLN A 50 3.61 8.59 5.07
C GLN A 50 4.89 8.74 5.90
N HIS A 51 6.00 9.07 5.26
CA HIS A 51 7.23 9.42 5.94
C HIS A 51 7.07 10.70 6.77
N SER A 52 6.50 11.75 6.16
CA SER A 52 6.23 13.02 6.85
C SER A 52 5.27 12.84 8.03
N GLN A 53 4.20 12.05 7.87
CA GLN A 53 3.24 11.74 8.94
C GLN A 53 3.89 11.04 10.14
N ARG A 54 4.88 10.17 9.92
CA ARG A 54 5.49 9.35 10.99
C ARG A 54 6.68 10.01 11.68
N THR A 55 7.40 10.86 10.97
CA THR A 55 8.62 11.51 11.46
C THR A 55 8.40 12.98 11.82
N SER A 56 7.22 13.53 11.50
CA SER A 56 6.92 14.97 11.56
C SER A 56 7.93 15.83 10.76
N GLU A 57 8.56 15.25 9.73
CA GLU A 57 9.53 15.93 8.86
C GLU A 57 8.80 16.52 7.62
N PRO A 58 8.67 17.85 7.50
CA PRO A 58 7.93 18.46 6.41
C PRO A 58 8.72 18.62 5.11
N ARG A 59 10.04 18.38 5.09
CA ARG A 59 10.97 18.73 3.99
C ARG A 59 10.50 18.36 2.59
N TYR A 60 9.79 17.24 2.42
CA TYR A 60 9.36 16.76 1.11
C TYR A 60 7.86 16.93 0.83
N THR A 61 7.10 17.60 1.70
CA THR A 61 5.65 17.81 1.51
C THR A 61 5.31 18.65 0.27
N TYR A 62 6.24 19.48 -0.22
CA TYR A 62 6.07 20.24 -1.47
C TYR A 62 5.78 19.37 -2.70
N VAL A 63 6.17 18.08 -2.68
CA VAL A 63 5.92 17.17 -3.80
C VAL A 63 4.43 16.87 -3.96
N ILE A 64 3.61 17.03 -2.92
CA ILE A 64 2.16 16.76 -2.98
C ILE A 64 1.51 17.72 -3.97
N GLU A 65 1.65 19.03 -3.74
CA GLU A 65 1.06 20.05 -4.61
C GLU A 65 1.70 20.04 -6.00
N THR A 66 3.02 19.85 -6.07
CA THR A 66 3.74 19.79 -7.35
C THR A 66 3.24 18.62 -8.20
N THR A 67 3.05 17.45 -7.59
CA THR A 67 2.51 16.25 -8.26
C THR A 67 1.07 16.47 -8.69
N PHE A 68 0.23 17.01 -7.79
CA PHE A 68 -1.18 17.27 -8.07
C PHE A 68 -1.36 18.20 -9.28
N ARG A 69 -0.53 19.24 -9.42
CA ARG A 69 -0.57 20.13 -10.59
C ARG A 69 0.05 19.52 -11.83
N ALA A 70 1.25 18.96 -11.72
CA ALA A 70 2.04 18.61 -12.89
C ALA A 70 1.66 17.27 -13.52
N ALA A 71 1.31 16.26 -12.73
CA ALA A 71 1.07 14.89 -13.21
C ALA A 71 -0.23 14.77 -14.02
N GLN A 72 -1.20 15.67 -13.82
CA GLN A 72 -2.43 15.74 -14.62
C GLN A 72 -2.17 16.03 -16.11
N ARG A 73 -0.99 16.58 -16.46
CA ARG A 73 -0.59 16.75 -17.87
C ARG A 73 -0.25 15.42 -18.55
N VAL A 74 0.02 14.37 -17.79
CA VAL A 74 0.27 13.02 -18.29
C VAL A 74 -1.04 12.25 -18.38
N ASN A 75 -1.79 12.19 -17.28
CA ASN A 75 -3.12 11.59 -17.23
C ASN A 75 -4.06 12.55 -16.48
N PRO A 76 -4.93 13.29 -17.20
CA PRO A 76 -5.90 14.19 -16.58
C PRO A 76 -6.79 13.46 -15.57
N GLY A 77 -7.08 14.11 -14.43
CA GLY A 77 -7.84 13.49 -13.34
C GLY A 77 -7.13 12.30 -12.67
N PHE A 78 -5.83 12.10 -12.96
CA PHE A 78 -5.00 10.99 -12.52
C PHE A 78 -5.43 9.61 -13.00
N SER A 79 -6.32 9.56 -13.99
CA SER A 79 -6.93 8.32 -14.45
C SER A 79 -6.43 7.91 -15.84
N ASN A 80 -6.26 6.60 -16.05
CA ASN A 80 -5.87 6.04 -17.34
C ASN A 80 -6.79 4.86 -17.74
N GLN A 81 -6.31 3.83 -18.44
CA GLN A 81 -7.15 2.67 -18.83
C GLN A 81 -7.27 1.57 -17.75
N TYR A 82 -6.43 1.61 -16.72
CA TYR A 82 -6.27 0.60 -15.67
C TYR A 82 -7.00 1.04 -14.38
N TYR A 83 -7.82 0.17 -13.79
CA TYR A 83 -8.58 0.51 -12.59
C TYR A 83 -7.73 0.44 -11.31
N ASP A 84 -6.70 -0.40 -11.29
CA ASP A 84 -5.72 -0.44 -10.21
C ASP A 84 -4.88 0.84 -10.17
N ASP A 85 -4.45 1.37 -11.32
CA ASP A 85 -3.80 2.68 -11.40
C ASP A 85 -4.66 3.80 -10.76
N ASP A 86 -5.98 3.80 -11.05
CA ASP A 86 -6.94 4.73 -10.45
C ASP A 86 -6.97 4.58 -8.91
N GLY A 87 -7.02 3.34 -8.42
CA GLY A 87 -7.01 3.02 -6.99
C GLY A 87 -5.75 3.46 -6.26
N TRP A 88 -4.57 3.27 -6.87
CA TRP A 88 -3.29 3.72 -6.31
C TRP A 88 -3.23 5.24 -6.13
N TRP A 89 -3.68 5.99 -7.14
CA TRP A 89 -3.74 7.46 -7.06
C TRP A 89 -4.76 7.94 -6.04
N ALA A 90 -5.94 7.31 -5.98
CA ALA A 90 -6.96 7.66 -5.01
C ALA A 90 -6.46 7.49 -3.58
N LEU A 91 -5.77 6.39 -3.27
CA LEU A 91 -5.17 6.16 -1.95
C LEU A 91 -4.05 7.18 -1.64
N ALA A 92 -3.24 7.58 -2.63
CA ALA A 92 -2.26 8.64 -2.46
C ALA A 92 -2.93 9.98 -2.13
N TRP A 93 -4.07 10.28 -2.75
CA TRP A 93 -4.82 11.51 -2.47
C TRP A 93 -5.56 11.49 -1.14
N ILE A 94 -6.02 10.34 -0.67
CA ILE A 94 -6.48 10.21 0.72
C ILE A 94 -5.33 10.51 1.69
N ALA A 95 -4.14 9.95 1.47
CA ALA A 95 -2.99 10.22 2.32
C ALA A 95 -2.62 11.72 2.30
N ALA A 96 -2.70 12.37 1.13
CA ALA A 96 -2.45 13.80 1.00
C ALA A 96 -3.49 14.64 1.76
N PHE A 97 -4.78 14.27 1.66
CA PHE A 97 -5.84 14.90 2.45
C PHE A 97 -5.59 14.74 3.95
N ASP A 98 -5.26 13.54 4.41
CA ASP A 98 -5.00 13.27 5.83
C ASP A 98 -3.83 14.10 6.39
N LEU A 99 -2.82 14.39 5.58
CA LEU A 99 -1.67 15.20 5.99
C LEU A 99 -1.93 16.72 5.92
N THR A 100 -2.68 17.18 4.92
CA THR A 100 -2.79 18.62 4.60
C THR A 100 -4.12 19.25 5.00
N GLY A 101 -5.18 18.46 5.14
CA GLY A 101 -6.56 18.92 5.31
C GLY A 101 -7.18 19.55 4.05
N GLU A 102 -6.49 19.58 2.90
CA GLU A 102 -6.99 20.25 1.70
C GLU A 102 -8.01 19.40 0.93
N ALA A 103 -9.26 19.86 0.87
CA ALA A 103 -10.39 19.13 0.27
C ALA A 103 -10.19 18.72 -1.21
N LYS A 104 -9.32 19.42 -1.97
CA LYS A 104 -9.05 19.09 -3.38
C LYS A 104 -8.49 17.67 -3.56
N TYR A 105 -7.70 17.18 -2.60
CA TYR A 105 -7.15 15.82 -2.66
C TYR A 105 -8.25 14.79 -2.38
N LEU A 106 -9.09 15.02 -1.36
CA LEU A 106 -10.24 14.15 -1.09
C LEU A 106 -11.21 14.10 -2.28
N ASN A 107 -11.48 15.24 -2.92
CA ASN A 107 -12.34 15.31 -4.09
C ASN A 107 -11.75 14.53 -5.29
N ALA A 108 -10.42 14.56 -5.48
CA ALA A 108 -9.77 13.74 -6.49
C ALA A 108 -9.91 12.23 -6.19
N ALA A 109 -9.75 11.82 -4.93
CA ALA A 109 -9.98 10.43 -4.51
C ALA A 109 -11.43 9.98 -4.75
N ARG A 110 -12.42 10.83 -4.41
CA ARG A 110 -13.84 10.57 -4.67
C ARG A 110 -14.14 10.40 -6.17
N ALA A 111 -13.57 11.25 -7.03
CA ALA A 111 -13.75 11.17 -8.47
C ALA A 111 -13.18 9.87 -9.07
N LEU A 112 -11.99 9.46 -8.62
CA LEU A 112 -11.38 8.18 -9.03
C LEU A 112 -12.21 6.99 -8.54
N PHE A 113 -12.68 7.01 -7.29
CA PHE A 113 -13.56 5.97 -6.77
C PHE A 113 -14.85 5.85 -7.58
N ALA A 114 -15.50 6.96 -7.92
CA ALA A 114 -16.71 6.95 -8.75
C ALA A 114 -16.44 6.31 -10.13
N GLY A 115 -15.27 6.59 -10.72
CA GLY A 115 -14.82 5.95 -11.96
C GLY A 115 -14.62 4.44 -11.82
N MET A 116 -14.00 3.99 -10.71
CA MET A 116 -13.85 2.56 -10.40
C MET A 116 -15.21 1.89 -10.18
N ALA A 117 -16.09 2.48 -9.36
CA ALA A 117 -17.42 1.95 -9.08
C ALA A 117 -18.28 1.79 -10.35
N ALA A 118 -18.17 2.72 -11.31
CA ALA A 118 -18.81 2.60 -12.62
C ALA A 118 -18.25 1.46 -13.50
N GLY A 119 -17.06 0.94 -13.17
CA GLY A 119 -16.44 -0.22 -13.80
C GLY A 119 -16.91 -1.56 -13.25
N TRP A 120 -17.64 -1.57 -12.13
CA TRP A 120 -18.24 -2.76 -11.55
C TRP A 120 -19.33 -3.34 -12.45
N ASP A 121 -19.35 -4.67 -12.59
CA ASP A 121 -20.45 -5.39 -13.22
C ASP A 121 -20.65 -6.79 -12.61
N ASP A 122 -21.73 -7.46 -13.02
CA ASP A 122 -22.17 -8.75 -12.45
C ASP A 122 -21.46 -9.97 -13.07
N VAL A 123 -20.52 -9.78 -13.99
CA VAL A 123 -19.72 -10.91 -14.51
C VAL A 123 -18.92 -11.52 -13.36
N CYS A 124 -18.93 -12.85 -13.22
CA CYS A 124 -18.38 -13.53 -12.03
C CYS A 124 -19.04 -13.11 -10.70
N GLY A 125 -20.32 -12.72 -10.74
CA GLY A 125 -21.10 -12.34 -9.56
C GLY A 125 -20.74 -10.98 -8.97
N GLY A 126 -19.93 -10.18 -9.67
CA GLY A 126 -19.42 -8.89 -9.18
C GLY A 126 -17.96 -8.65 -9.54
N GLY A 127 -17.36 -7.63 -8.93
CA GLY A 127 -15.96 -7.30 -9.03
C GLY A 127 -15.62 -6.38 -10.20
N LEU A 128 -14.50 -5.68 -10.05
CA LEU A 128 -13.87 -4.88 -11.07
C LEU A 128 -13.04 -5.73 -12.03
N TRP A 129 -13.01 -5.27 -13.27
CA TRP A 129 -12.01 -5.69 -14.25
C TRP A 129 -10.68 -5.01 -13.99
N TRP A 130 -9.59 -5.58 -14.49
CA TRP A 130 -8.27 -4.93 -14.46
C TRP A 130 -8.27 -3.62 -15.24
N THR A 131 -8.89 -3.65 -16.43
CA THR A 131 -8.89 -2.53 -17.37
C THR A 131 -10.29 -2.26 -17.90
N ARG A 132 -10.47 -1.06 -18.45
CA ARG A 132 -11.70 -0.66 -19.16
C ARG A 132 -12.05 -1.55 -20.35
N ARG A 133 -11.12 -2.39 -20.84
CA ARG A 133 -11.37 -3.37 -21.92
C ARG A 133 -12.08 -4.64 -21.46
N ARG A 134 -12.18 -4.86 -20.13
CA ARG A 134 -12.92 -5.98 -19.53
C ARG A 134 -12.50 -7.37 -20.02
N THR A 135 -11.20 -7.62 -20.06
CA THR A 135 -10.63 -8.92 -20.51
C THR A 135 -10.14 -9.81 -19.38
N TYR A 136 -9.95 -9.27 -18.17
CA TYR A 136 -9.39 -10.00 -17.04
C TYR A 136 -9.86 -9.38 -15.72
N LYS A 137 -10.44 -10.17 -14.80
CA LYS A 137 -10.71 -9.76 -13.42
C LYS A 137 -9.56 -10.27 -12.54
N ASN A 138 -8.70 -9.37 -12.11
CA ASN A 138 -7.60 -9.67 -11.20
C ASN A 138 -7.88 -9.12 -9.80
N ALA A 139 -7.10 -9.59 -8.83
CA ALA A 139 -7.31 -9.28 -7.41
C ALA A 139 -7.05 -7.80 -7.10
N ILE A 140 -5.97 -7.23 -7.64
CA ILE A 140 -5.50 -5.90 -7.21
C ILE A 140 -6.49 -4.72 -7.36
N PRO A 141 -7.24 -4.52 -8.49
CA PRO A 141 -8.22 -3.42 -8.54
C PRO A 141 -9.33 -3.59 -7.50
N ASN A 142 -9.69 -4.82 -7.17
CA ASN A 142 -10.75 -5.18 -6.22
C ASN A 142 -10.30 -4.93 -4.77
N GLU A 143 -9.09 -5.38 -4.41
CA GLU A 143 -8.49 -5.10 -3.09
C GLU A 143 -8.31 -3.59 -2.85
N LEU A 144 -7.88 -2.85 -3.87
CA LEU A 144 -7.76 -1.40 -3.82
C LEU A 144 -9.11 -0.73 -3.66
N PHE A 145 -10.14 -1.23 -4.35
CA PHE A 145 -11.49 -0.72 -4.26
C PHE A 145 -12.06 -0.91 -2.84
N LEU A 146 -11.87 -2.08 -2.24
CA LEU A 146 -12.23 -2.35 -0.84
C LEU A 146 -11.56 -1.34 0.12
N LEU A 147 -10.24 -1.24 0.05
CA LEU A 147 -9.47 -0.36 0.92
C LEU A 147 -9.85 1.11 0.72
N LEU A 148 -10.05 1.53 -0.54
CA LEU A 148 -10.44 2.89 -0.89
C LEU A 148 -11.85 3.23 -0.39
N ALA A 149 -12.81 2.33 -0.57
CA ALA A 149 -14.18 2.49 -0.07
C ALA A 149 -14.19 2.71 1.44
N GLY A 150 -13.51 1.82 2.20
CA GLY A 150 -13.40 1.95 3.64
C GLY A 150 -12.72 3.26 4.06
N ARG A 151 -11.61 3.62 3.41
CA ARG A 151 -10.91 4.87 3.74
C ARG A 151 -11.74 6.11 3.42
N LEU A 152 -12.47 6.14 2.30
CA LEU A 152 -13.38 7.24 2.00
C LEU A 152 -14.47 7.36 3.06
N HIS A 153 -15.11 6.24 3.43
CA HIS A 153 -16.11 6.24 4.50
C HIS A 153 -15.58 6.85 5.80
N GLN A 154 -14.35 6.50 6.23
CA GLN A 154 -13.74 7.09 7.43
C GLN A 154 -13.54 8.62 7.37
N ARG A 155 -13.42 9.23 6.18
CA ARG A 155 -13.24 10.69 6.02
C ARG A 155 -14.55 11.41 5.71
N THR A 156 -15.61 10.67 5.39
CA THR A 156 -16.84 11.25 4.86
C THR A 156 -18.10 10.66 5.46
N ALA A 157 -17.97 9.90 6.56
CA ALA A 157 -19.11 9.37 7.29
C ALA A 157 -20.16 10.49 7.46
N ASP A 158 -21.42 10.13 7.20
CA ASP A 158 -22.60 11.01 7.23
C ASP A 158 -22.90 11.84 5.97
N ASP A 159 -22.16 11.69 4.87
CA ASP A 159 -22.44 12.41 3.60
C ASP A 159 -23.37 11.67 2.61
N GLY A 160 -23.87 10.48 2.96
CA GLY A 160 -24.82 9.72 2.13
C GLY A 160 -24.22 9.08 0.87
N THR A 161 -22.90 8.99 0.76
CA THR A 161 -22.20 8.48 -0.45
C THR A 161 -22.23 6.97 -0.65
N GLY A 162 -22.61 6.18 0.37
CA GLY A 162 -22.68 4.72 0.27
C GLY A 162 -21.33 4.00 0.20
N TYR A 163 -20.22 4.64 0.61
CA TYR A 163 -18.90 3.99 0.57
C TYR A 163 -18.81 2.73 1.45
N LEU A 164 -19.49 2.70 2.61
CA LEU A 164 -19.54 1.50 3.45
C LEU A 164 -20.29 0.38 2.74
N ASP A 165 -21.40 0.67 2.06
CA ASP A 165 -22.16 -0.32 1.30
C ASP A 165 -21.30 -0.92 0.18
N TRP A 166 -20.50 -0.09 -0.49
CA TRP A 166 -19.53 -0.56 -1.48
C TRP A 166 -18.43 -1.42 -0.85
N ALA A 167 -17.87 -1.03 0.29
CA ALA A 167 -16.85 -1.81 0.98
C ALA A 167 -17.38 -3.19 1.41
N LEU A 168 -18.61 -3.24 1.95
CA LEU A 168 -19.27 -4.49 2.33
C LEU A 168 -19.58 -5.35 1.10
N ARG A 169 -20.15 -4.75 0.04
CA ARG A 169 -20.43 -5.45 -1.23
C ARG A 169 -19.18 -6.06 -1.83
N GLU A 170 -18.11 -5.27 -1.89
CA GLU A 170 -16.82 -5.73 -2.40
C GLU A 170 -16.25 -6.86 -1.55
N TRP A 171 -16.25 -6.74 -0.22
CA TRP A 171 -15.78 -7.82 0.64
C TRP A 171 -16.59 -9.11 0.47
N HIS A 172 -17.92 -9.01 0.42
CA HIS A 172 -18.79 -10.16 0.19
C HIS A 172 -18.48 -10.87 -1.12
N TRP A 173 -18.27 -10.09 -2.20
CA TRP A 173 -17.86 -10.65 -3.49
C TRP A 173 -16.46 -11.27 -3.42
N PHE A 174 -15.47 -10.55 -2.90
CA PHE A 174 -14.08 -11.00 -2.85
C PHE A 174 -13.94 -12.31 -2.08
N ARG A 175 -14.60 -12.43 -0.92
CA ARG A 175 -14.63 -13.66 -0.11
C ARG A 175 -15.26 -14.84 -0.86
N ALA A 176 -16.25 -14.60 -1.71
CA ALA A 176 -16.96 -15.62 -2.47
C ALA A 176 -16.30 -15.94 -3.84
N SER A 177 -15.44 -15.06 -4.35
CA SER A 177 -14.83 -15.17 -5.69
C SER A 177 -13.89 -16.37 -5.86
N GLY A 178 -13.40 -16.92 -4.75
CA GLY A 178 -12.35 -17.95 -4.75
C GLY A 178 -10.93 -17.41 -4.90
N LEU A 179 -10.70 -16.10 -5.00
CA LEU A 179 -9.36 -15.49 -5.12
C LEU A 179 -8.44 -15.81 -3.93
N ILE A 180 -9.00 -15.95 -2.73
CA ILE A 180 -8.27 -16.53 -1.58
C ILE A 180 -8.17 -18.03 -1.82
N GLY A 181 -7.02 -18.46 -2.34
CA GLY A 181 -6.77 -19.85 -2.69
C GLY A 181 -6.59 -20.78 -1.48
N PRO A 182 -6.46 -22.09 -1.72
CA PRO A 182 -6.36 -23.10 -0.65
C PRO A 182 -5.12 -22.95 0.23
N ALA A 183 -4.09 -22.24 -0.24
CA ALA A 183 -2.90 -21.91 0.55
C ALA A 183 -3.15 -20.77 1.58
N GLY A 184 -4.35 -20.17 1.60
CA GLY A 184 -4.64 -18.98 2.40
C GLY A 184 -4.03 -17.69 1.82
N LEU A 185 -3.52 -17.76 0.59
CA LEU A 185 -2.96 -16.63 -0.16
C LEU A 185 -3.91 -16.23 -1.28
N VAL A 186 -3.92 -14.94 -1.61
CA VAL A 186 -4.64 -14.36 -2.73
C VAL A 186 -3.89 -14.61 -4.03
N ASN A 187 -4.51 -15.35 -4.95
CA ASN A 187 -4.00 -15.55 -6.30
C ASN A 187 -4.30 -14.34 -7.21
N ASP A 188 -3.60 -14.25 -8.33
CA ASP A 188 -3.62 -13.06 -9.20
C ASP A 188 -5.02 -12.70 -9.73
N GLY A 189 -5.89 -13.67 -10.01
CA GLY A 189 -7.18 -13.35 -10.60
C GLY A 189 -8.08 -14.55 -10.92
N LEU A 190 -9.09 -14.27 -11.73
CA LEU A 190 -10.07 -15.25 -12.18
C LEU A 190 -9.84 -15.66 -13.65
N THR A 191 -10.21 -16.88 -13.99
CA THR A 191 -10.35 -17.34 -15.37
C THR A 191 -11.63 -16.78 -16.00
N THR A 192 -11.82 -17.01 -17.31
CA THR A 192 -13.07 -16.66 -18.00
C THR A 192 -14.28 -17.40 -17.46
N ASP A 193 -14.08 -18.56 -16.82
CA ASP A 193 -15.13 -19.35 -16.17
C ASP A 193 -15.35 -18.94 -14.71
N CYS A 194 -14.81 -17.79 -14.30
CA CYS A 194 -14.95 -17.23 -12.96
C CYS A 194 -14.39 -18.12 -11.84
N ALA A 195 -13.40 -18.95 -12.16
CA ALA A 195 -12.65 -19.75 -11.19
C ALA A 195 -11.30 -19.08 -10.85
N ASN A 196 -10.77 -19.34 -9.66
CA ASN A 196 -9.41 -18.92 -9.31
C ASN A 196 -8.41 -19.47 -10.36
N ASN A 197 -7.57 -18.59 -10.90
CA ASN A 197 -6.62 -18.96 -11.95
C ASN A 197 -5.35 -19.69 -11.45
N GLY A 198 -5.18 -19.83 -10.13
CA GLY A 198 -4.04 -20.49 -9.49
C GLY A 198 -2.69 -19.83 -9.75
N ARG A 199 -2.68 -18.61 -10.31
CA ARG A 199 -1.45 -17.89 -10.66
C ARG A 199 -0.77 -17.31 -9.42
N THR A 200 0.43 -16.78 -9.63
CA THR A 200 1.32 -16.24 -8.59
C THR A 200 0.60 -15.41 -7.54
N ALA A 201 0.83 -15.77 -6.27
CA ALA A 201 0.41 -14.98 -5.12
C ALA A 201 1.49 -13.93 -4.81
N TRP A 202 1.32 -12.73 -5.35
CA TRP A 202 2.23 -11.61 -5.13
C TRP A 202 2.04 -10.99 -3.74
N THR A 203 3.11 -10.45 -3.14
CA THR A 203 3.04 -9.94 -1.76
C THR A 203 2.03 -8.79 -1.62
N TYR A 204 1.94 -7.90 -2.61
CA TYR A 204 1.04 -6.74 -2.57
C TYR A 204 -0.44 -7.11 -2.53
N ASN A 205 -0.87 -8.19 -3.21
CA ASN A 205 -2.26 -8.64 -3.20
C ASN A 205 -2.69 -8.99 -1.76
N GLN A 206 -1.79 -9.70 -1.07
CA GLN A 206 -1.99 -10.05 0.34
C GLN A 206 -2.08 -8.79 1.19
N GLY A 207 -1.14 -7.87 0.97
CA GLY A 207 -1.03 -6.62 1.72
C GLY A 207 -2.27 -5.75 1.60
N VAL A 208 -2.70 -5.44 0.39
CA VAL A 208 -3.82 -4.52 0.17
C VAL A 208 -5.11 -5.10 0.76
N LEU A 209 -5.36 -6.41 0.58
CA LEU A 209 -6.52 -7.06 1.19
C LEU A 209 -6.47 -7.02 2.73
N ILE A 210 -5.31 -7.30 3.34
CA ILE A 210 -5.09 -7.16 4.78
C ILE A 210 -5.44 -5.74 5.26
N GLY A 211 -4.96 -4.72 4.54
CA GLY A 211 -5.24 -3.32 4.86
C GLY A 211 -6.73 -2.98 4.73
N GLY A 212 -7.39 -3.46 3.67
CA GLY A 212 -8.82 -3.26 3.42
C GLY A 212 -9.68 -3.88 4.51
N LEU A 213 -9.37 -5.11 4.90
CA LEU A 213 -10.04 -5.82 5.99
C LEU A 213 -9.82 -5.14 7.34
N ALA A 214 -8.60 -4.68 7.64
CA ALA A 214 -8.30 -3.96 8.88
C ALA A 214 -9.08 -2.63 8.98
N VAL A 215 -9.21 -1.90 7.87
CA VAL A 215 -10.03 -0.67 7.79
C VAL A 215 -11.52 -1.00 7.95
N LEU A 216 -12.03 -2.02 7.26
CA LEU A 216 -13.44 -2.40 7.36
C LEU A 216 -13.80 -2.93 8.76
N ALA A 217 -12.89 -3.66 9.41
CA ALA A 217 -13.02 -4.09 10.79
C ALA A 217 -13.11 -2.91 11.77
N GLU A 218 -12.31 -1.87 11.56
CA GLU A 218 -12.40 -0.65 12.36
C GLU A 218 -13.76 0.05 12.21
N ILE A 219 -14.30 0.07 11.00
CA ILE A 219 -15.60 0.72 10.72
C ILE A 219 -16.77 -0.06 11.34
N THR A 220 -16.73 -1.40 11.21
CA THR A 220 -17.88 -2.27 11.53
C THR A 220 -17.82 -2.87 12.94
N GLY A 221 -16.63 -2.96 13.53
CA GLY A 221 -16.40 -3.72 14.76
C GLY A 221 -16.42 -5.24 14.57
N ASP A 222 -16.44 -5.74 13.33
CA ASP A 222 -16.54 -7.17 13.03
C ASP A 222 -15.18 -7.87 13.23
N GLY A 223 -15.14 -8.79 14.20
CA GLY A 223 -13.96 -9.58 14.54
C GLY A 223 -13.58 -10.63 13.49
N ASP A 224 -14.52 -11.07 12.65
CA ASP A 224 -14.24 -12.05 11.58
C ASP A 224 -13.36 -11.43 10.49
N LEU A 225 -13.50 -10.12 10.25
CA LEU A 225 -12.64 -9.37 9.33
C LEU A 225 -11.18 -9.34 9.84
N VAL A 226 -10.98 -9.14 11.14
CA VAL A 226 -9.66 -9.18 11.77
C VAL A 226 -9.08 -10.59 11.66
N ALA A 227 -9.87 -11.62 12.03
CA ALA A 227 -9.42 -13.01 11.96
C ALA A 227 -9.01 -13.42 10.52
N GLN A 228 -9.76 -12.97 9.52
CA GLN A 228 -9.44 -13.21 8.12
C GLN A 228 -8.15 -12.49 7.68
N ALA A 229 -7.96 -11.23 8.08
CA ALA A 229 -6.73 -10.48 7.80
C ALA A 229 -5.50 -11.15 8.46
N GLU A 230 -5.65 -11.61 9.71
CA GLU A 230 -4.61 -12.34 10.43
C GLU A 230 -4.27 -13.68 9.75
N ALA A 231 -5.27 -14.40 9.25
CA ALA A 231 -5.07 -15.65 8.52
C ALA A 231 -4.25 -15.45 7.23
N ILE A 232 -4.56 -14.40 6.46
CA ILE A 232 -3.81 -14.04 5.24
C ILE A 232 -2.39 -13.59 5.61
N ALA A 233 -2.24 -12.76 6.64
CA ALA A 233 -0.93 -12.33 7.12
C ALA A 233 -0.07 -13.53 7.54
N ALA A 234 -0.64 -14.47 8.28
CA ALA A 234 0.07 -15.68 8.71
C ALA A 234 0.48 -16.57 7.52
N ALA A 235 -0.37 -16.70 6.49
CA ALA A 235 -0.01 -17.41 5.26
C ALA A 235 1.14 -16.72 4.52
N ALA A 236 1.10 -15.38 4.38
CA ALA A 236 2.15 -14.61 3.72
C ALA A 236 3.48 -14.65 4.47
N LEU A 237 3.48 -14.50 5.80
CA LEU A 237 4.69 -14.55 6.64
C LEU A 237 5.37 -15.93 6.58
N ARG A 238 4.61 -17.01 6.42
CA ARG A 238 5.16 -18.36 6.22
C ARG A 238 5.61 -18.63 4.78
N GLY A 239 4.82 -18.20 3.80
CA GLY A 239 4.97 -18.65 2.41
C GLY A 239 5.75 -17.71 1.48
N LEU A 240 5.88 -16.43 1.82
CA LEU A 240 6.46 -15.39 0.95
C LEU A 240 7.76 -14.83 1.54
N THR A 241 8.58 -15.68 2.17
CA THR A 241 9.84 -15.28 2.80
C THR A 241 11.03 -16.14 2.36
N VAL A 242 12.15 -15.49 2.04
CA VAL A 242 13.41 -16.14 1.67
C VAL A 242 14.61 -15.30 2.14
N PRO A 243 15.37 -15.72 3.18
CA PRO A 243 15.10 -16.84 4.07
C PRO A 243 13.85 -16.59 4.94
N PRO A 244 13.38 -17.58 5.74
CA PRO A 244 12.29 -17.37 6.68
C PRO A 244 12.45 -16.06 7.47
N GLY A 245 11.39 -15.25 7.49
CA GLY A 245 11.34 -13.95 8.17
C GLY A 245 11.75 -12.74 7.31
N ILE A 246 12.37 -12.92 6.14
CA ILE A 246 12.64 -11.82 5.19
C ILE A 246 11.74 -11.97 3.97
N LEU A 247 10.89 -10.97 3.75
CA LEU A 247 9.91 -10.94 2.66
C LEU A 247 10.63 -10.97 1.30
N ALA A 248 10.12 -11.80 0.40
CA ALA A 248 10.64 -11.96 -0.95
C ALA A 248 9.48 -12.08 -1.95
N GLU A 249 9.65 -11.55 -3.15
CA GLU A 249 8.70 -11.83 -4.23
C GLU A 249 8.85 -13.26 -4.76
N PRO A 250 7.75 -13.90 -5.20
CA PRO A 250 7.84 -15.11 -6.01
C PRO A 250 8.78 -14.88 -7.21
N GLU A 251 9.72 -15.80 -7.42
CA GLU A 251 10.75 -15.71 -8.47
C GLU A 251 11.66 -14.46 -8.43
N GLU A 252 11.78 -13.76 -7.30
CA GLU A 252 12.52 -12.49 -7.14
C GLU A 252 13.93 -12.51 -7.76
N ARG A 253 14.63 -13.64 -7.66
CA ARG A 253 15.98 -13.82 -8.23
C ARG A 253 16.04 -13.54 -9.73
N ARG A 254 14.96 -13.82 -10.48
CA ARG A 254 14.89 -13.58 -11.94
C ARG A 254 14.74 -12.10 -12.30
N ALA A 255 14.29 -11.28 -11.36
CA ALA A 255 14.10 -9.84 -11.54
C ALA A 255 15.27 -8.98 -11.03
N ILE A 256 16.28 -9.60 -10.41
CA ILE A 256 17.51 -8.93 -10.00
C ILE A 256 18.13 -8.20 -11.21
N GLY A 257 18.46 -6.91 -11.02
CA GLY A 257 19.03 -6.07 -12.07
C GLY A 257 18.02 -5.55 -13.11
N ARG A 258 16.74 -5.95 -13.06
CA ARG A 258 15.69 -5.51 -14.00
C ARG A 258 14.82 -4.41 -13.40
N ARG A 259 14.24 -3.58 -14.27
CA ARG A 259 13.14 -2.68 -13.88
C ARG A 259 11.86 -3.48 -14.04
N ASP A 260 11.13 -3.64 -12.94
CA ASP A 260 9.96 -4.48 -12.88
C ASP A 260 9.03 -3.92 -11.80
N ASP A 261 7.72 -4.04 -12.02
CA ASP A 261 6.68 -3.59 -11.11
C ASP A 261 6.78 -4.30 -9.75
N MET A 262 7.25 -5.55 -9.76
CA MET A 262 7.43 -6.34 -8.52
C MET A 262 8.37 -5.70 -7.51
N ALA A 263 9.24 -4.78 -7.94
CA ALA A 263 10.13 -4.07 -7.05
C ALA A 263 9.42 -3.20 -6.00
N GLN A 264 8.14 -2.85 -6.22
CA GLN A 264 7.34 -2.04 -5.30
C GLN A 264 6.50 -2.88 -4.32
N PHE A 265 6.21 -4.14 -4.65
CA PHE A 265 5.17 -4.96 -4.01
C PHE A 265 5.43 -5.22 -2.52
N LYS A 266 6.65 -5.60 -2.15
CA LYS A 266 7.06 -5.81 -0.74
C LYS A 266 6.75 -4.63 0.18
N GLY A 267 6.99 -3.41 -0.27
CA GLY A 267 6.71 -2.20 0.51
C GLY A 267 5.21 -1.98 0.72
N ILE A 268 4.41 -2.27 -0.31
CA ILE A 268 2.95 -2.25 -0.22
C ILE A 268 2.45 -3.31 0.77
N PHE A 269 3.05 -4.49 0.80
CA PHE A 269 2.73 -5.50 1.82
C PHE A 269 3.03 -4.97 3.22
N VAL A 270 4.25 -4.51 3.46
CA VAL A 270 4.70 -4.08 4.80
C VAL A 270 3.89 -2.89 5.31
N ARG A 271 3.55 -1.91 4.45
CA ARG A 271 2.74 -0.76 4.90
C ARG A 271 1.34 -1.18 5.36
N ASN A 272 0.75 -2.21 4.76
CA ASN A 272 -0.59 -2.69 5.14
C ASN A 272 -0.54 -3.69 6.30
N LEU A 273 0.55 -4.45 6.45
CA LEU A 273 0.80 -5.23 7.67
C LEU A 273 0.90 -4.30 8.90
N TYR A 274 1.47 -3.11 8.73
CA TYR A 274 1.45 -2.08 9.77
C TYR A 274 0.02 -1.61 10.10
N GLU A 275 -0.87 -1.44 9.11
CA GLU A 275 -2.27 -1.11 9.38
C GLU A 275 -2.98 -2.20 10.19
N LEU A 276 -2.72 -3.49 9.87
CA LEU A 276 -3.21 -4.60 10.69
C LEU A 276 -2.63 -4.56 12.11
N TYR A 277 -1.34 -4.27 12.27
CA TYR A 277 -0.70 -4.15 13.59
C TYR A 277 -1.39 -3.09 14.48
N LEU A 278 -1.90 -2.00 13.90
CA LEU A 278 -2.63 -0.98 14.67
C LEU A 278 -3.96 -1.49 15.24
N ARG A 279 -4.53 -2.55 14.66
CA ARG A 279 -5.80 -3.19 15.08
C ARG A 279 -5.57 -4.47 15.88
N SER A 280 -4.53 -5.22 15.51
CA SER A 280 -4.08 -6.45 16.15
C SER A 280 -2.58 -6.36 16.45
N PRO A 281 -2.19 -5.80 17.62
CA PRO A 281 -0.80 -5.46 17.95
C PRO A 281 0.02 -6.69 18.35
N ARG A 282 0.09 -7.69 17.47
CA ARG A 282 0.86 -8.92 17.67
C ARG A 282 2.36 -8.64 17.55
N ALA A 283 3.14 -9.21 18.47
CA ALA A 283 4.60 -9.11 18.45
C ALA A 283 5.19 -9.65 17.13
N GLU A 284 4.60 -10.70 16.58
CA GLU A 284 5.01 -11.29 15.29
C GLU A 284 5.03 -10.26 14.14
N TYR A 285 4.01 -9.41 14.02
CA TYR A 285 3.95 -8.39 12.96
C TYR A 285 5.00 -7.31 13.17
N ARG A 286 5.16 -6.85 14.42
CA ARG A 286 6.21 -5.90 14.79
C ARG A 286 7.58 -6.47 14.44
N ASP A 287 7.89 -7.67 14.90
CA ASP A 287 9.21 -8.28 14.73
C ASP A 287 9.50 -8.58 13.25
N PHE A 288 8.47 -8.96 12.46
CA PHE A 288 8.59 -9.11 11.02
C PHE A 288 8.92 -7.79 10.31
N ILE A 289 8.22 -6.71 10.65
CA ILE A 289 8.47 -5.36 10.09
C ILE A 289 9.91 -4.92 10.42
N LEU A 290 10.34 -5.07 11.67
CA LEU A 290 11.67 -4.68 12.13
C LEU A 290 12.79 -5.53 11.51
N GLY A 291 12.58 -6.84 11.39
CA GLY A 291 13.53 -7.75 10.75
C GLY A 291 13.77 -7.39 9.28
N ASN A 292 12.71 -7.10 8.54
CA ASN A 292 12.81 -6.69 7.14
C ASN A 292 13.47 -5.32 6.98
N ALA A 293 13.08 -4.33 7.78
CA ALA A 293 13.66 -2.99 7.78
C ALA A 293 15.17 -3.00 8.14
N THR A 294 15.57 -3.84 9.09
CA THR A 294 16.99 -4.03 9.44
C THR A 294 17.75 -4.71 8.30
N SER A 295 17.20 -5.80 7.77
CA SER A 295 17.86 -6.59 6.72
C SER A 295 18.13 -5.75 5.47
N LEU A 296 17.12 -5.03 4.97
CA LEU A 296 17.26 -4.19 3.78
C LEU A 296 18.29 -3.08 4.00
N TRP A 297 18.37 -2.52 5.21
CA TRP A 297 19.25 -1.40 5.53
C TRP A 297 20.72 -1.82 5.60
N HIS A 298 20.99 -3.02 6.12
CA HIS A 298 22.35 -3.51 6.32
C HIS A 298 22.89 -4.34 5.16
N HIS A 299 22.04 -5.02 4.40
CA HIS A 299 22.48 -5.97 3.37
C HIS A 299 22.17 -5.53 1.93
N SER A 300 21.08 -4.77 1.74
CA SER A 300 20.62 -4.37 0.40
C SER A 300 20.90 -2.90 0.07
N ARG A 301 21.47 -2.14 1.00
CA ARG A 301 21.76 -0.70 0.82
C ARG A 301 23.18 -0.45 0.29
N ASN A 302 23.32 0.52 -0.61
CA ASN A 302 24.63 1.03 -1.05
C ASN A 302 25.07 2.30 -0.28
N ARG A 303 26.28 2.81 -0.57
CA ARG A 303 26.84 4.00 0.10
C ARG A 303 26.08 5.33 -0.14
N ARG A 304 25.09 5.34 -1.03
CA ARG A 304 24.24 6.52 -1.33
C ARG A 304 22.85 6.39 -0.69
N ASP A 305 22.68 5.45 0.24
CA ASP A 305 21.40 5.13 0.87
C ASP A 305 20.32 4.65 -0.10
N GLN A 306 20.76 4.05 -1.21
CA GLN A 306 19.86 3.40 -2.17
C GLN A 306 19.74 1.92 -1.84
N VAL A 307 18.53 1.39 -1.90
CA VAL A 307 18.22 -0.01 -1.57
C VAL A 307 17.90 -0.81 -2.83
N GLY A 308 18.37 -2.05 -2.87
CA GLY A 308 18.15 -3.00 -3.97
C GLY A 308 16.81 -3.75 -3.87
N LEU A 309 16.60 -4.67 -4.80
CA LEU A 309 15.38 -5.50 -4.86
C LEU A 309 15.31 -6.50 -3.70
N ALA A 310 16.34 -7.34 -3.56
CA ALA A 310 16.39 -8.38 -2.56
C ALA A 310 16.80 -7.77 -1.22
N TRP A 311 15.92 -7.82 -0.21
CA TRP A 311 16.19 -7.23 1.11
C TRP A 311 17.28 -7.98 1.89
N THR A 312 17.58 -9.21 1.48
CA THR A 312 18.72 -10.01 1.93
C THR A 312 20.06 -9.58 1.35
N GLY A 313 20.05 -8.71 0.34
CA GLY A 313 21.25 -8.31 -0.38
C GLY A 313 21.84 -9.40 -1.30
N PRO A 314 23.01 -9.12 -1.91
CA PRO A 314 23.65 -7.81 -1.94
C PRO A 314 22.83 -6.79 -2.75
N PHE A 315 23.14 -5.50 -2.60
CA PHE A 315 22.59 -4.44 -3.45
C PHE A 315 22.76 -4.81 -4.94
N ASP A 316 21.67 -4.80 -5.70
CA ASP A 316 21.70 -5.04 -7.15
C ASP A 316 21.80 -3.72 -7.92
N ARG A 317 20.74 -2.91 -7.85
CA ARG A 317 20.60 -1.63 -8.54
C ARG A 317 19.63 -0.74 -7.78
N ALA A 318 19.64 0.54 -8.13
CA ALA A 318 18.73 1.51 -7.54
C ALA A 318 17.74 2.06 -8.57
N ASP A 319 16.49 2.19 -8.15
CA ASP A 319 15.43 2.91 -8.83
C ASP A 319 14.35 3.36 -7.85
N ALA A 320 13.42 4.18 -8.32
CA ALA A 320 12.41 4.76 -7.46
C ALA A 320 11.41 3.71 -6.92
N ALA A 321 11.18 2.60 -7.63
CA ALA A 321 10.30 1.53 -7.16
C ALA A 321 10.90 0.79 -5.96
N ARG A 322 12.14 0.29 -6.12
CA ARG A 322 12.90 -0.35 -5.04
C ARG A 322 13.05 0.57 -3.83
N GLN A 323 13.38 1.84 -4.10
CA GLN A 323 13.56 2.82 -3.03
C GLN A 323 12.25 3.14 -2.31
N GLY A 324 11.15 3.30 -3.04
CA GLY A 324 9.83 3.50 -2.46
C GLY A 324 9.42 2.32 -1.60
N SER A 325 9.66 1.09 -2.08
CA SER A 325 9.40 -0.13 -1.32
C SER A 325 10.20 -0.20 -0.02
N ALA A 326 11.47 0.19 -0.05
CA ALA A 326 12.32 0.23 1.13
C ALA A 326 11.85 1.29 2.14
N LEU A 327 11.44 2.46 1.65
CA LEU A 327 10.93 3.54 2.51
C LEU A 327 9.62 3.14 3.20
N ASP A 328 8.73 2.39 2.55
CA ASP A 328 7.53 1.85 3.20
C ASP A 328 7.89 0.98 4.42
N ALA A 329 8.86 0.09 4.28
CA ALA A 329 9.31 -0.78 5.37
C ALA A 329 9.96 -0.01 6.51
N LEU A 330 10.80 0.99 6.19
CA LEU A 330 11.43 1.85 7.20
C LEU A 330 10.39 2.74 7.91
N ASN A 331 9.42 3.28 7.18
CA ASN A 331 8.30 4.02 7.75
C ASN A 331 7.48 3.14 8.71
N ALA A 332 7.15 1.90 8.32
CA ALA A 332 6.47 0.96 9.20
C ALA A 332 7.30 0.66 10.47
N ALA A 333 8.61 0.50 10.34
CA ALA A 333 9.52 0.27 11.47
C ALA A 333 9.56 1.47 12.45
N VAL A 334 9.56 2.70 11.93
CA VAL A 334 9.37 3.91 12.76
C VAL A 334 8.05 3.83 13.52
N GLY A 335 6.95 3.47 12.85
CA GLY A 335 5.62 3.36 13.45
C GLY A 335 5.54 2.36 14.61
N VAL A 336 6.12 1.16 14.46
CA VAL A 336 6.07 0.10 15.51
C VAL A 336 7.10 0.28 16.64
N THR A 337 8.02 1.24 16.51
CA THR A 337 9.02 1.57 17.55
C THR A 337 8.75 2.90 18.24
N GLY A 338 7.86 3.73 17.69
CA GLY A 338 7.37 4.94 18.36
C GLY A 338 6.58 4.62 19.62
N ALA A 339 6.17 5.65 20.36
CA ALA A 339 5.14 5.46 21.38
C ALA A 339 3.94 4.79 20.70
N GLY A 340 3.57 3.58 21.15
CA GLY A 340 2.56 2.73 20.51
C GLY A 340 1.25 3.48 20.24
N PRO A 341 0.34 2.96 19.40
CA PRO A 341 -0.83 3.68 18.91
C PRO A 341 -1.51 4.42 20.06
N THR A 342 -1.30 5.74 20.13
CA THR A 342 -2.11 6.58 20.98
C THR A 342 -3.51 6.37 20.45
N SER A 343 -4.40 5.90 21.31
CA SER A 343 -5.83 5.88 21.03
C SER A 343 -6.14 7.24 20.41
N ARG A 344 -6.52 7.26 19.14
CA ARG A 344 -7.17 8.43 18.56
C ARG A 344 -8.46 8.53 19.36
N GLN A 345 -8.42 9.28 20.46
CA GLN A 345 -9.63 9.74 21.11
C GLN A 345 -10.43 10.41 20.01
N CYS A 346 -11.58 9.83 19.71
CA CYS A 346 -12.62 10.50 18.94
C CYS A 346 -12.75 11.91 19.51
N ARG A 347 -12.30 12.92 18.78
CA ARG A 347 -12.80 14.27 18.98
C ARG A 347 -14.19 14.28 18.40
N THR A 348 -15.15 13.78 19.18
CA THR A 348 -16.53 14.22 19.06
C THR A 348 -16.52 15.68 19.48
N GLY A 349 -16.62 16.59 18.50
CA GLY A 349 -16.86 18.00 18.78
C GLY A 349 -18.24 18.14 19.41
N GLU A 350 -18.28 18.82 20.55
CA GLU A 350 -19.49 19.44 21.11
C GLU A 350 -20.04 20.53 20.17
#